data_AF-A0A3C1HEF6-F1
#
_entry.id   AF-A0A3C1HEF6-F1
#
_cell.length_a   1.000
_cell.length_b   1.000
_cell.length_c   1.000
_cell.angle_alpha   90.00
_cell.angle_beta   90.00
_cell.angle_gamma   90.00
#
_symmetry.space_group_name_H-M   'P 1'
#
loop_
_entity.id
_entity.type
_entity.pdbx_description
1 polymer ?
#
loop_
_entity_poly.entity_id
_entity_poly.type
_entity_poly.pdbx_seq_one_letter_code
_entity_poly.pdbx_strand_id
1 'polypeptide(L)'
;NRSLELQHAVPLGRLLPERTYHYVVVSADEAGNLRTNNAGGAQFTFVSPKPKTLLLVDAYSPDLLLGSVDIPVTAYTSAIAAAGVSFDIWDHATLGAPSLEALQPYRVVVWRINDMDLYASISAAEITTLTNYLAGGGSFLMASMEALTRFGDATFNASVAHISSFEADLGAGRVSGVAGDRVCDGMLMVNDFSNYPDLSEYEL
;
A
#
# COMPACT_ATOMS: atom_id res chain seq x y z
N ASN A 1 38.80 -4.80 13.49
CA ASN A 1 37.97 -4.62 14.69
C ASN A 1 36.52 -4.54 14.31
N ARG A 2 35.82 -5.67 14.23
CA ARG A 2 34.36 -5.68 14.30
C ARG A 2 33.97 -5.63 15.79
N SER A 3 33.04 -4.75 16.14
CA SER A 3 32.47 -4.70 17.49
C SER A 3 31.68 -5.97 17.78
N LEU A 4 31.73 -6.46 19.01
CA LEU A 4 30.93 -7.59 19.46
C LEU A 4 29.43 -7.23 19.40
N GLU A 5 28.68 -7.87 18.52
CA GLU A 5 27.22 -7.78 18.48
C GLU A 5 26.63 -8.87 19.39
N LEU A 6 25.83 -8.45 20.37
CA LEU A 6 25.15 -9.35 21.30
C LEU A 6 23.69 -9.61 20.90
N GLN A 7 23.15 -8.77 20.01
CA GLN A 7 21.80 -8.90 19.48
C GLN A 7 21.88 -9.19 17.99
N HIS A 8 21.17 -10.23 17.57
CA HIS A 8 21.06 -10.62 16.18
C HIS A 8 19.59 -10.76 15.84
N ALA A 9 19.20 -10.24 14.67
CA ALA A 9 17.86 -10.40 14.12
C ALA A 9 17.97 -10.88 12.68
N VAL A 10 17.15 -11.85 12.30
CA VAL A 10 17.05 -12.36 10.93
C VAL A 10 15.59 -12.24 10.50
N PRO A 11 15.26 -11.34 9.55
CA PRO A 11 13.91 -11.26 9.03
C PRO A 11 13.60 -12.51 8.19
N LEU A 12 12.42 -13.08 8.42
CA LEU A 12 11.92 -14.22 7.66
C LEU A 12 10.81 -13.72 6.72
N GLY A 13 11.02 -13.87 5.41
CA GLY A 13 10.05 -13.52 4.37
C GLY A 13 9.33 -14.73 3.79
N ARG A 14 8.26 -14.47 3.02
CA ARG A 14 7.52 -15.47 2.22
C ARG A 14 6.98 -16.66 3.01
N LEU A 15 6.58 -16.40 4.25
CA LEU A 15 5.91 -17.40 5.07
C LEU A 15 4.46 -17.56 4.62
N LEU A 16 4.02 -18.81 4.49
CA LEU A 16 2.61 -19.11 4.33
C LEU A 16 1.90 -18.83 5.65
N PRO A 17 0.72 -18.19 5.66
CA PRO A 17 0.03 -17.83 6.90
C PRO A 17 -0.46 -19.06 7.65
N GLU A 18 -0.51 -18.96 8.98
CA GLU A 18 -1.03 -20.00 9.89
C GLU A 18 -0.31 -21.35 9.73
N ARG A 19 0.99 -21.31 9.39
CA ARG A 19 1.84 -22.51 9.28
C ARG A 19 2.84 -22.56 10.41
N THR A 20 3.04 -23.77 10.94
CA THR A 20 4.11 -24.04 11.90
C THR A 20 5.42 -24.19 11.13
N TYR A 21 6.38 -23.34 11.44
CA TYR A 21 7.74 -23.41 10.92
C TYR A 21 8.67 -23.97 11.97
N HIS A 22 9.58 -24.84 11.54
CA HIS A 22 10.64 -25.40 12.36
C HIS A 22 11.97 -24.82 11.92
N TYR A 23 12.80 -24.38 12.87
CA TYR A 23 14.10 -23.79 12.56
C TYR A 23 15.18 -24.17 13.57
N VAL A 24 16.44 -24.02 13.16
CA VAL A 24 17.62 -24.13 14.01
C VAL A 24 18.41 -22.83 13.88
N VAL A 25 19.15 -22.47 14.92
CA VAL A 25 20.00 -21.26 14.91
C VAL A 25 21.43 -21.70 14.66
N VAL A 26 22.07 -21.17 13.63
CA VAL A 26 23.50 -21.39 13.34
C VAL A 26 24.22 -20.05 13.49
N SER A 27 25.24 -20.00 14.34
CA SER A 27 26.07 -18.81 14.57
C SER A 27 27.52 -19.08 14.17
N ALA A 28 28.19 -18.09 13.60
CA ALA A 28 29.63 -18.09 13.32
C ALA A 28 30.35 -17.07 14.20
N ASP A 29 31.56 -17.39 14.68
CA ASP A 29 32.45 -16.38 15.28
C ASP A 29 33.30 -15.65 14.21
N GLU A 30 34.14 -14.69 14.62
CA GLU A 30 35.02 -13.93 13.70
C GLU A 30 36.05 -14.83 12.98
N ALA A 31 36.40 -15.98 13.57
CA ALA A 31 37.28 -16.97 12.97
C ALA A 31 36.55 -17.95 12.03
N GLY A 32 35.23 -17.84 11.90
CA GLY A 32 34.39 -18.69 11.06
C GLY A 32 33.98 -20.02 11.71
N ASN A 33 34.19 -20.20 13.01
CA ASN A 33 33.76 -21.41 13.71
C ASN A 33 32.23 -21.40 13.84
N LEU A 34 31.58 -22.45 13.33
CA LEU A 34 30.13 -22.58 13.36
C LEU A 34 29.65 -23.37 14.58
N ARG A 35 28.55 -22.91 15.19
CA ARG A 35 27.82 -23.65 16.21
C ARG A 35 26.34 -23.65 15.89
N THR A 36 25.71 -24.84 15.96
CA THR A 36 24.28 -25.02 15.76
C THR A 36 23.58 -25.23 17.09
N ASN A 37 22.55 -24.42 17.34
CA ASN A 37 21.56 -24.64 18.40
C ASN A 37 20.28 -25.18 17.77
N ASN A 38 19.99 -26.45 18.02
CA ASN A 38 18.80 -27.15 17.53
C ASN A 38 17.81 -27.49 18.66
N ALA A 39 17.83 -26.73 19.77
CA ALA A 39 17.00 -26.95 20.95
C ALA A 39 17.08 -28.40 21.49
N GLY A 40 18.29 -28.98 21.52
CA GLY A 40 18.48 -30.37 21.98
C GLY A 40 17.90 -31.43 21.04
N GLY A 41 17.73 -31.11 19.75
CA GLY A 41 17.14 -32.00 18.74
C GLY A 41 15.65 -31.74 18.47
N ALA A 42 14.97 -30.96 19.31
CA ALA A 42 13.55 -30.65 19.15
C ALA A 42 13.25 -29.59 18.07
N GLN A 43 14.27 -28.80 17.68
CA GLN A 43 14.13 -27.59 16.86
C GLN A 43 13.30 -26.50 17.55
N PHE A 44 13.50 -25.25 17.13
CA PHE A 44 12.61 -24.16 17.53
C PHE A 44 11.39 -24.13 16.62
N THR A 45 10.27 -23.66 17.13
CA THR A 45 9.04 -23.54 16.37
C THR A 45 8.39 -22.17 16.55
N PHE A 46 7.69 -21.73 15.51
CA PHE A 46 6.77 -20.61 15.58
C PHE A 46 5.64 -20.82 14.58
N VAL A 47 4.51 -20.16 14.81
CA VAL A 47 3.39 -20.13 13.85
C VAL A 47 3.43 -18.78 13.16
N SER A 48 3.43 -18.78 11.83
CA SER A 48 3.33 -17.54 11.06
C SER A 48 1.98 -16.85 11.31
N PRO A 49 1.96 -15.53 11.53
CA PRO A 49 0.72 -14.80 11.72
C PRO A 49 -0.12 -14.84 10.45
N LYS A 50 -1.45 -14.81 10.60
CA LYS A 50 -2.35 -14.51 9.49
C LYS A 50 -2.29 -13.01 9.23
N PRO A 51 -1.82 -12.55 8.06
CA PRO A 51 -1.88 -11.13 7.74
C PRO A 51 -3.35 -10.70 7.66
N LYS A 52 -3.61 -9.45 8.03
CA LYS A 52 -4.92 -8.85 7.79
C LYS A 52 -5.17 -8.79 6.28
N THR A 53 -6.43 -8.61 5.92
CA THR A 53 -6.84 -8.67 4.51
C THR A 53 -6.22 -7.53 3.70
N LEU A 54 -6.11 -6.36 4.31
CA LEU A 54 -5.78 -5.10 3.63
C LEU A 54 -4.65 -4.36 4.35
N LEU A 55 -3.76 -3.73 3.57
CA LEU A 55 -2.84 -2.71 4.06
C LEU A 55 -3.31 -1.35 3.54
N LEU A 56 -3.57 -0.41 4.45
CA LEU A 56 -3.80 0.99 4.11
C LEU A 56 -2.47 1.73 4.23
N VAL A 57 -1.88 2.10 3.10
CA VAL A 57 -0.71 2.99 3.05
C VAL A 57 -1.20 4.42 3.19
N ASP A 58 -0.90 5.02 4.33
CA ASP A 58 -1.23 6.41 4.66
C ASP A 58 -0.08 7.33 4.24
N ALA A 59 -0.08 7.73 2.97
CA ALA A 59 0.84 8.70 2.38
C ALA A 59 0.17 10.07 2.18
N TYR A 60 -0.91 10.32 2.90
CA TYR A 60 -1.62 11.60 2.83
C TYR A 60 -0.97 12.60 3.78
N SER A 61 -0.50 13.72 3.24
CA SER A 61 -0.09 14.88 4.01
C SER A 61 -0.84 16.11 3.49
N PRO A 62 -1.54 16.88 4.33
CA PRO A 62 -2.18 18.11 3.88
C PRO A 62 -1.11 19.12 3.44
N ASP A 63 -1.28 19.67 2.25
CA ASP A 63 -0.60 20.86 1.76
C ASP A 63 -1.32 22.11 2.28
N LEU A 64 -0.66 22.82 3.21
CA LEU A 64 -1.17 24.05 3.81
C LEU A 64 -1.04 25.28 2.89
N LEU A 65 -0.13 25.25 1.90
CA LEU A 65 0.08 26.34 0.95
C LEU A 65 -1.05 26.39 -0.08
N LEU A 66 -1.53 25.22 -0.50
CA LEU A 66 -2.65 25.08 -1.43
C LEU A 66 -4.01 24.92 -0.72
N GLY A 67 -4.03 25.04 0.60
CA GLY A 67 -5.26 25.02 1.40
C GLY A 67 -6.00 23.69 1.40
N SER A 68 -5.29 22.58 1.14
CA SER A 68 -5.91 21.26 1.22
C SER A 68 -6.33 20.97 2.67
N VAL A 69 -7.54 20.42 2.81
CA VAL A 69 -8.14 20.12 4.12
C VAL A 69 -7.55 18.83 4.65
N ASP A 70 -7.20 18.78 5.93
CA ASP A 70 -6.82 17.52 6.57
C ASP A 70 -7.97 16.50 6.49
N ILE A 71 -7.73 15.41 5.76
CA ILE A 71 -8.63 14.28 5.71
C ILE A 71 -8.15 13.28 6.78
N PRO A 72 -8.91 13.04 7.85
CA PRO A 72 -8.47 12.09 8.87
C PRO A 72 -8.44 10.68 8.29
N VAL A 73 -7.46 9.87 8.70
CA VAL A 73 -7.35 8.46 8.29
C VAL A 73 -8.63 7.65 8.58
N THR A 74 -9.43 8.10 9.55
CA THR A 74 -10.74 7.54 9.88
C THR A 74 -11.75 7.60 8.76
N ALA A 75 -11.62 8.52 7.79
CA ALA A 75 -12.45 8.56 6.60
C ALA A 75 -12.32 7.27 5.77
N TYR A 76 -11.11 6.69 5.73
CA TYR A 76 -10.84 5.41 5.07
C TYR A 76 -11.13 4.23 6.00
N THR A 77 -10.60 4.27 7.22
CA THR A 77 -10.67 3.09 8.12
C THR A 77 -12.08 2.79 8.60
N SER A 78 -12.96 3.79 8.71
CA SER A 78 -14.38 3.58 9.03
C SER A 78 -15.12 2.83 7.92
N ALA A 79 -14.86 3.19 6.66
CA ALA A 79 -15.46 2.50 5.51
C ALA A 79 -14.95 1.06 5.39
N ILE A 80 -13.65 0.84 5.58
CA ILE A 80 -13.03 -0.49 5.56
C ILE A 80 -13.61 -1.36 6.70
N ALA A 81 -13.73 -0.80 7.91
CA ALA A 81 -14.31 -1.50 9.05
C ALA A 81 -15.81 -1.82 8.83
N ALA A 82 -16.58 -0.88 8.27
CA ALA A 82 -17.99 -1.08 7.93
C ALA A 82 -18.19 -2.19 6.88
N ALA A 83 -17.23 -2.36 5.97
CA ALA A 83 -17.20 -3.48 5.01
C ALA A 83 -16.80 -4.83 5.66
N GLY A 84 -16.48 -4.86 6.96
CA GLY A 84 -16.05 -6.07 7.67
C GLY A 84 -14.65 -6.56 7.28
N VAL A 85 -13.82 -5.68 6.70
CA VAL A 85 -12.48 -6.03 6.23
C VAL A 85 -11.46 -5.74 7.33
N SER A 86 -10.61 -6.72 7.64
CA SER A 86 -9.48 -6.50 8.55
C SER A 86 -8.35 -5.76 7.85
N PHE A 87 -7.76 -4.76 8.51
CA PHE A 87 -6.70 -3.94 7.93
C PHE A 87 -5.61 -3.53 8.92
N ASP A 88 -4.40 -3.35 8.40
CA ASP A 88 -3.29 -2.64 9.05
C ASP A 88 -3.06 -1.29 8.36
N ILE A 89 -2.41 -0.37 9.07
CA ILE A 89 -2.04 0.95 8.53
C ILE A 89 -0.52 1.00 8.43
N TRP A 90 -0.03 1.35 7.24
CA TRP A 90 1.36 1.73 7.01
C TRP A 90 1.46 3.25 7.02
N ASP A 91 2.00 3.79 8.10
CA ASP A 91 2.27 5.22 8.23
C ASP A 91 3.50 5.58 7.40
N HIS A 92 3.27 6.10 6.19
CA HIS A 92 4.35 6.42 5.24
C HIS A 92 5.24 7.55 5.74
N ALA A 93 4.69 8.51 6.48
CA ALA A 93 5.45 9.63 7.01
C ALA A 93 6.52 9.19 8.01
N THR A 94 6.27 8.12 8.78
CA THR A 94 7.24 7.60 9.76
C THR A 94 8.05 6.42 9.27
N LEU A 95 7.48 5.55 8.42
CA LEU A 95 8.12 4.33 7.94
C LEU A 95 8.77 4.47 6.56
N GLY A 96 8.45 5.55 5.83
CA GLY A 96 8.82 5.74 4.43
C GLY A 96 8.07 4.80 3.48
N ALA A 97 8.61 4.65 2.28
CA ALA A 97 8.05 3.79 1.24
C ALA A 97 8.03 2.31 1.69
N PRO A 98 6.88 1.61 1.59
CA PRO A 98 6.82 0.19 1.90
C PRO A 98 7.63 -0.65 0.92
N SER A 99 8.33 -1.68 1.42
CA SER A 99 9.02 -2.65 0.57
C SER A 99 8.05 -3.67 -0.01
N LEU A 100 8.48 -4.43 -1.02
CA LEU A 100 7.68 -5.52 -1.58
C LEU A 100 7.30 -6.56 -0.51
N GLU A 101 8.24 -6.90 0.38
CA GLU A 101 8.01 -7.83 1.48
C GLU A 101 6.97 -7.31 2.48
N ALA A 102 6.83 -5.99 2.61
CA ALA A 102 5.78 -5.39 3.43
C ALA A 102 4.39 -5.48 2.76
N LEU A 103 4.32 -5.41 1.43
CA LEU A 103 3.05 -5.48 0.69
C LEU A 103 2.54 -6.92 0.50
N GLN A 104 3.44 -7.86 0.20
CA GLN A 104 3.13 -9.25 -0.15
C GLN A 104 2.22 -10.03 0.81
N PRO A 105 2.23 -9.79 2.13
CA PRO A 105 1.31 -10.47 3.04
C PRO A 105 -0.17 -10.10 2.81
N TYR A 106 -0.46 -8.93 2.25
CA TYR A 106 -1.82 -8.40 2.13
C TYR A 106 -2.43 -8.72 0.77
N ARG A 107 -3.73 -9.07 0.75
CA ARG A 107 -4.46 -9.32 -0.51
C ARG A 107 -4.72 -8.04 -1.27
N VAL A 108 -4.95 -6.94 -0.55
CA VAL A 108 -5.24 -5.63 -1.12
C VAL A 108 -4.35 -4.59 -0.45
N VAL A 109 -3.73 -3.73 -1.26
CA VAL A 109 -3.09 -2.50 -0.81
C VAL A 109 -3.98 -1.33 -1.23
N VAL A 110 -4.46 -0.58 -0.25
CA VAL A 110 -5.11 0.71 -0.48
C VAL A 110 -4.08 1.80 -0.23
N TRP A 111 -3.92 2.72 -1.17
CA TRP A 111 -2.96 3.82 -1.04
C TRP A 111 -3.68 5.14 -1.08
N ARG A 112 -3.66 5.86 0.06
CA ARG A 112 -4.16 7.24 0.13
C ARG A 112 -2.99 8.21 0.01
N ILE A 113 -3.18 9.23 -0.79
CA ILE A 113 -2.19 10.28 -1.07
C ILE A 113 -2.94 11.60 -1.21
N ASN A 114 -2.28 12.72 -0.92
CA ASN A 114 -2.86 14.03 -1.18
C ASN A 114 -2.61 14.40 -2.64
N ASP A 115 -3.61 14.22 -3.50
CA ASP A 115 -3.55 14.52 -4.94
C ASP A 115 -3.86 15.99 -5.28
N MET A 116 -4.12 16.82 -4.27
CA MET A 116 -4.17 18.28 -4.40
C MET A 116 -2.80 18.94 -4.21
N ASP A 117 -1.79 18.21 -3.72
CA ASP A 117 -0.41 18.66 -3.65
C ASP A 117 0.25 18.54 -5.03
N LEU A 118 0.77 19.66 -5.55
CA LEU A 118 1.41 19.74 -6.88
C LEU A 118 2.64 18.83 -7.03
N TYR A 119 3.23 18.41 -5.92
CA TYR A 119 4.44 17.58 -5.88
C TYR A 119 4.18 16.17 -5.35
N ALA A 120 2.95 15.84 -4.94
CA ALA A 120 2.61 14.50 -4.54
C ALA A 120 2.63 13.55 -5.74
N SER A 121 3.36 12.46 -5.60
CA SER A 121 3.46 11.41 -6.61
C SER A 121 3.82 10.09 -5.94
N ILE A 122 3.65 9.00 -6.69
CA ILE A 122 4.24 7.72 -6.34
C ILE A 122 5.61 7.66 -6.98
N SER A 123 6.66 7.48 -6.18
CA SER A 123 8.04 7.45 -6.69
C SER A 123 8.27 6.26 -7.63
N ALA A 124 9.29 6.35 -8.50
CA ALA A 124 9.66 5.26 -9.40
C ALA A 124 9.96 3.93 -8.66
N ALA A 125 10.50 4.01 -7.45
CA ALA A 125 10.76 2.85 -6.60
C ALA A 125 9.46 2.23 -6.07
N GLU A 126 8.48 3.06 -5.68
CA GLU A 126 7.16 2.60 -5.26
C GLU A 126 6.36 2.03 -6.43
N ILE A 127 6.43 2.64 -7.63
CA ILE A 127 5.85 2.09 -8.87
C ILE A 127 6.42 0.71 -9.16
N THR A 128 7.75 0.55 -9.07
CA THR A 128 8.41 -0.76 -9.25
C THR A 128 7.93 -1.77 -8.21
N THR A 129 7.80 -1.35 -6.96
CA THR A 129 7.32 -2.19 -5.85
C THR A 129 5.87 -2.63 -6.05
N LEU A 130 4.98 -1.70 -6.41
CA LEU A 130 3.56 -1.96 -6.71
C LEU A 130 3.40 -2.86 -7.92
N THR A 131 4.18 -2.64 -8.98
CA THR A 131 4.19 -3.50 -10.18
C THR A 131 4.55 -4.94 -9.81
N ASN A 132 5.60 -5.14 -9.01
CA ASN A 132 6.01 -6.47 -8.55
C ASN A 132 4.98 -7.11 -7.60
N TYR A 133 4.33 -6.31 -6.75
CA TYR A 133 3.26 -6.75 -5.87
C TYR A 133 2.05 -7.26 -6.67
N LEU A 134 1.62 -6.50 -7.69
CA LEU A 134 0.54 -6.88 -8.60
C LEU A 134 0.89 -8.12 -9.42
N ALA A 135 2.12 -8.22 -9.94
CA ALA A 135 2.62 -9.41 -10.63
C ALA A 135 2.63 -10.66 -9.73
N GLY A 136 2.76 -10.48 -8.41
CA GLY A 136 2.63 -11.52 -7.40
C GLY A 136 1.18 -11.93 -7.08
N GLY A 137 0.18 -11.33 -7.74
CA GLY A 137 -1.24 -11.60 -7.52
C GLY A 137 -1.91 -10.70 -6.46
N GLY A 138 -1.22 -9.64 -6.03
CA GLY A 138 -1.79 -8.60 -5.17
C GLY A 138 -2.87 -7.79 -5.89
N SER A 139 -3.64 -7.01 -5.13
CA SER A 139 -4.65 -6.07 -5.66
C SER A 139 -4.39 -4.66 -5.14
N PHE A 140 -4.55 -3.66 -5.99
CA PHE A 140 -4.29 -2.27 -5.64
C PHE A 140 -5.57 -1.43 -5.77
N LEU A 141 -5.77 -0.49 -4.84
CA LEU A 141 -6.83 0.49 -4.90
C LEU A 141 -6.30 1.87 -4.48
N MET A 142 -6.67 2.89 -5.25
CA MET A 142 -6.45 4.28 -4.93
C MET A 142 -7.72 5.05 -5.28
N ALA A 143 -8.16 5.91 -4.36
CA ALA A 143 -9.21 6.88 -4.62
C ALA A 143 -8.55 8.25 -4.80
N SER A 144 -8.76 8.88 -5.95
CA SER A 144 -8.11 10.13 -6.31
C SER A 144 -8.93 10.89 -7.36
N MET A 145 -8.88 12.22 -7.29
CA MET A 145 -9.39 13.16 -8.28
C MET A 145 -8.37 13.38 -9.42
N GLU A 146 -7.08 13.44 -9.10
CA GLU A 146 -6.05 13.96 -10.01
C GLU A 146 -4.83 13.03 -10.19
N ALA A 147 -4.83 11.79 -9.70
CA ALA A 147 -3.64 10.92 -9.75
C ALA A 147 -3.08 10.74 -11.17
N LEU A 148 -3.95 10.59 -12.18
CA LEU A 148 -3.53 10.31 -13.56
C LEU A 148 -2.89 11.52 -14.24
N THR A 149 -3.34 12.72 -13.90
CA THR A 149 -2.80 14.01 -14.37
C THR A 149 -1.56 14.40 -13.58
N ARG A 150 -1.59 14.29 -12.24
CA ARG A 150 -0.54 14.75 -11.33
C ARG A 150 0.67 13.85 -11.28
N PHE A 151 0.48 12.53 -11.27
CA PHE A 151 1.65 11.64 -11.25
C PHE A 151 2.41 11.75 -12.57
N GLY A 152 1.69 12.00 -13.69
CA GLY A 152 2.27 12.17 -15.01
C GLY A 152 3.12 10.99 -15.47
N ASP A 153 3.04 9.85 -14.79
CA ASP A 153 3.92 8.70 -14.96
C ASP A 153 3.23 7.62 -15.79
N ALA A 154 3.69 7.47 -17.03
CA ALA A 154 3.16 6.47 -17.96
C ALA A 154 3.34 5.04 -17.45
N THR A 155 4.35 4.77 -16.62
CA THR A 155 4.58 3.46 -16.00
C THR A 155 3.55 3.18 -14.93
N PHE A 156 3.24 4.16 -14.07
CA PHE A 156 2.15 4.00 -13.10
C PHE A 156 0.83 3.70 -13.83
N ASN A 157 0.48 4.52 -14.83
CA ASN A 157 -0.76 4.37 -15.58
C ASN A 157 -0.86 2.98 -16.24
N ALA A 158 0.19 2.54 -16.93
CA ALA A 158 0.17 1.28 -17.66
C ALA A 158 0.35 0.04 -16.77
N SER A 159 1.28 0.08 -15.80
CA SER A 159 1.73 -1.10 -15.04
C SER A 159 1.08 -1.24 -13.67
N VAL A 160 0.52 -0.17 -13.10
CA VAL A 160 -0.15 -0.20 -11.79
C VAL A 160 -1.66 0.02 -11.93
N ALA A 161 -2.07 1.13 -12.56
CA ALA A 161 -3.48 1.45 -12.73
C ALA A 161 -4.16 0.65 -13.87
N HIS A 162 -3.37 0.08 -14.78
CA HIS A 162 -3.83 -0.62 -15.99
C HIS A 162 -4.75 0.24 -16.88
N ILE A 163 -4.43 1.52 -17.01
CA ILE A 163 -5.17 2.49 -17.82
C ILE A 163 -4.46 2.69 -19.16
N SER A 164 -5.17 2.42 -20.25
CA SER A 164 -4.64 2.59 -21.61
C SER A 164 -4.65 4.04 -22.10
N SER A 165 -5.63 4.82 -21.65
CA SER A 165 -5.84 6.22 -22.04
C SER A 165 -6.82 6.89 -21.08
N PHE A 166 -6.68 8.20 -20.89
CA PHE A 166 -7.65 9.02 -20.17
C PHE A 166 -7.71 10.43 -20.79
N GLU A 167 -8.82 11.13 -20.54
CA GLU A 167 -8.99 12.55 -20.85
C GLU A 167 -9.30 13.27 -19.54
N ALA A 168 -8.55 14.34 -19.25
CA ALA A 168 -8.75 15.16 -18.06
C ALA A 168 -9.87 16.19 -18.27
N ASP A 169 -10.42 16.72 -17.19
CA ASP A 169 -11.30 17.90 -17.18
C ASP A 169 -12.60 17.79 -18.00
N LEU A 170 -13.05 16.57 -18.32
CA LEU A 170 -14.33 16.36 -19.00
C LEU A 170 -15.56 16.48 -18.08
N GLY A 171 -15.34 16.58 -16.77
CA GLY A 171 -16.37 16.50 -15.75
C GLY A 171 -16.97 15.09 -15.61
N ALA A 172 -17.12 14.62 -14.37
CA ALA A 172 -17.67 13.30 -14.08
C ALA A 172 -18.86 13.41 -13.13
N GLY A 173 -20.00 13.93 -13.61
CA GLY A 173 -21.18 14.15 -12.75
C GLY A 173 -21.86 12.86 -12.25
N ARG A 174 -21.56 11.71 -12.84
CA ARG A 174 -22.07 10.41 -12.40
C ARG A 174 -21.15 9.26 -12.78
N VAL A 175 -21.14 8.22 -11.95
CA VAL A 175 -20.54 6.92 -12.25
C VAL A 175 -21.67 5.90 -12.37
N SER A 176 -21.69 5.13 -13.46
CA SER A 176 -22.64 4.04 -13.67
C SER A 176 -21.87 2.72 -13.77
N GLY A 177 -22.19 1.80 -12.87
CA GLY A 177 -21.75 0.42 -12.91
C GLY A 177 -22.36 -0.33 -14.08
N VAL A 178 -21.61 -1.29 -14.62
CA VAL A 178 -22.13 -2.27 -15.56
C VAL A 178 -22.89 -3.34 -14.78
N ALA A 179 -24.12 -3.67 -15.19
CA ALA A 179 -24.92 -4.72 -14.52
C ALA A 179 -24.22 -6.08 -14.63
N GLY A 180 -24.17 -6.84 -13.54
CA GLY A 180 -23.44 -8.11 -13.45
C GLY A 180 -21.93 -7.99 -13.25
N ASP A 181 -21.38 -6.77 -13.23
CA ASP A 181 -20.00 -6.55 -12.78
C ASP A 181 -19.89 -6.83 -11.28
N ARG A 182 -18.82 -7.51 -10.86
CA ARG A 182 -18.66 -7.96 -9.47
C ARG A 182 -18.41 -6.83 -8.47
N VAL A 183 -18.02 -5.66 -8.95
CA VAL A 183 -17.71 -4.49 -8.12
C VAL A 183 -18.87 -3.53 -8.13
N CYS A 184 -19.35 -3.15 -9.31
CA CYS A 184 -20.34 -2.10 -9.44
C CYS A 184 -21.77 -2.63 -9.59
N ASP A 185 -22.01 -3.82 -10.17
CA ASP A 185 -23.34 -4.44 -10.37
C ASP A 185 -24.51 -3.47 -10.65
N GLY A 186 -24.32 -2.57 -11.63
CA GLY A 186 -25.35 -1.58 -11.98
C GLY A 186 -25.49 -0.38 -11.03
N MET A 187 -24.57 -0.20 -10.08
CA MET A 187 -24.56 0.91 -9.12
C MET A 187 -24.52 2.26 -9.84
N LEU A 188 -25.40 3.17 -9.44
CA LEU A 188 -25.37 4.55 -9.88
C LEU A 188 -24.88 5.42 -8.72
N MET A 189 -23.77 6.13 -8.96
CA MET A 189 -23.23 7.13 -8.05
C MET A 189 -23.35 8.49 -8.73
N VAL A 190 -23.94 9.46 -8.04
CA VAL A 190 -23.92 10.87 -8.46
C VAL A 190 -22.79 11.52 -7.68
N ASN A 191 -21.83 12.10 -8.42
CA ASN A 191 -20.71 12.78 -7.79
C ASN A 191 -21.15 14.19 -7.43
N ASP A 192 -21.10 14.51 -6.13
CA ASP A 192 -21.40 15.84 -5.62
C ASP A 192 -20.10 16.59 -5.34
N PHE A 193 -19.85 17.62 -6.15
CA PHE A 193 -18.66 18.47 -6.04
C PHE A 193 -18.94 19.79 -5.30
N SER A 194 -20.11 19.96 -4.66
CA SER A 194 -20.50 21.23 -4.04
C SER A 194 -19.56 21.69 -2.91
N ASN A 195 -18.78 20.77 -2.35
CA ASN A 195 -17.80 21.05 -1.30
C ASN A 195 -16.45 21.53 -1.84
N TYR A 196 -16.23 21.49 -3.16
CA TYR A 196 -15.01 21.96 -3.79
C TYR A 196 -15.22 23.35 -4.39
N PRO A 197 -14.27 24.27 -4.24
CA PRO A 197 -14.32 25.54 -4.93
C PRO A 197 -14.30 25.31 -6.45
N ASP A 198 -15.01 26.15 -7.19
CA ASP A 198 -14.87 26.17 -8.65
C ASP A 198 -13.46 26.67 -8.98
N LEU A 199 -12.63 25.78 -9.54
CA LEU A 199 -11.26 26.09 -9.94
C LEU A 199 -11.16 26.54 -11.39
N SER A 200 -12.27 26.57 -12.14
CA SER A 200 -12.27 27.01 -13.56
C SER A 200 -11.87 28.47 -13.75
N GLU A 201 -11.95 29.29 -12.70
CA GLU A 201 -11.50 30.69 -12.71
C GLU A 201 -9.97 30.83 -12.56
N TYR A 202 -9.27 29.76 -12.16
CA TYR A 202 -7.82 29.71 -12.02
C TYR A 202 -7.25 28.83 -13.14
N GLU A 203 -7.18 29.36 -14.37
CA GLU A 203 -6.44 28.72 -15.47
C GLU A 203 -4.98 28.46 -15.03
N LEU A 204 -4.65 27.21 -14.71
CA LEU A 204 -3.29 26.71 -14.48
C LEU A 204 -2.95 25.65 -15.53
#